data_AF-A0A1R1PRL3-F1
#
_entry.id   AF-A0A1R1PRL3-F1
#
_cell.length_a   1.000
_cell.length_b   1.000
_cell.length_c   1.000
_cell.angle_alpha   90.00
_cell.angle_beta   90.00
_cell.angle_gamma   90.00
#
_symmetry.space_group_name_H-M   'P 1'
#
loop_
_entity.id
_entity.type
_entity.pdbx_description
1 polymer ?
#
loop_
_entity_poly.entity_id
_entity_poly.type
_entity_poly.pdbx_seq_one_letter_code
_entity_poly.pdbx_strand_id
1 'polypeptide(L)'
;MTNNNEKVDYKLNNVDSNSQNPPQQSLEIEMFSSNYLKDKFDTIAIQPGACYGLPNINSCMLDGGKPGEGTIKFCTGNNCDGKCHSGSRKTWLYPQHMLNDIGGSANSVIWTI
;
A
#
# COMPACT_ATOMS: atom_id res chain seq x y z
N MET A 1 -15.60 17.87 -26.72
CA MET A 1 -15.87 16.88 -25.66
C MET A 1 -14.63 16.86 -24.79
N THR A 2 -14.68 17.55 -23.65
CA THR A 2 -13.52 17.76 -22.78
C THR A 2 -13.50 16.65 -21.75
N ASN A 3 -12.57 15.71 -21.88
CA ASN A 3 -12.38 14.64 -20.91
C ASN A 3 -11.61 15.19 -19.70
N ASN A 4 -12.33 15.35 -18.59
CA ASN A 4 -11.76 15.72 -17.31
C ASN A 4 -11.08 14.49 -16.70
N ASN A 5 -9.74 14.43 -16.78
CA ASN A 5 -8.93 13.54 -15.98
C ASN A 5 -8.94 14.07 -14.53
N GLU A 6 -9.96 13.70 -13.76
CA GLU A 6 -10.03 14.01 -12.34
C GLU A 6 -9.10 13.05 -11.59
N LYS A 7 -7.94 13.57 -11.21
CA LYS A 7 -6.98 12.91 -10.31
C LYS A 7 -7.64 12.85 -8.93
N VAL A 8 -7.89 11.64 -8.43
CA VAL A 8 -8.50 11.45 -7.10
C VAL A 8 -7.48 11.84 -6.03
N ASP A 9 -7.70 12.97 -5.37
CA ASP A 9 -6.94 13.41 -4.20
C ASP A 9 -7.44 12.66 -2.95
N TYR A 10 -6.63 11.75 -2.43
CA TYR A 10 -6.90 11.09 -1.15
C TYR A 10 -6.64 12.11 -0.02
N LYS A 11 -7.71 12.65 0.57
CA LYS A 11 -7.62 13.67 1.63
C LYS A 11 -7.02 13.10 2.91
N LEU A 12 -5.82 13.57 3.28
CA LEU A 12 -5.28 13.50 4.64
C LEU A 12 -6.10 14.43 5.55
N ASN A 13 -6.52 13.96 6.72
CA ASN A 13 -7.10 14.81 7.76
C ASN A 13 -5.99 15.52 8.54
N ASN A 14 -6.10 16.86 8.60
CA ASN A 14 -5.37 17.86 9.39
C ASN A 14 -4.12 17.44 10.19
N VAL A 15 -2.98 18.04 9.84
CA VAL A 15 -1.81 18.15 10.73
C VAL A 15 -1.37 19.61 10.80
N ASP A 16 -1.29 20.14 12.01
CA ASP A 16 -0.94 21.52 12.35
C ASP A 16 0.46 21.93 11.85
N SER A 17 0.53 23.19 11.42
CA SER A 17 1.70 23.82 10.81
C SER A 17 2.71 24.30 11.85
N ASN A 18 3.64 23.43 12.29
CA ASN A 18 5.01 23.79 12.71
C ASN A 18 5.77 22.55 13.20
N SER A 19 6.40 21.84 12.29
CA SER A 19 7.52 20.96 12.62
C SER A 19 8.43 20.91 11.41
N GLN A 20 9.73 21.12 11.62
CA GLN A 20 10.75 20.82 10.61
C GLN A 20 10.69 19.31 10.37
N ASN A 21 9.87 18.88 9.40
CA ASN A 21 9.70 17.48 9.09
C ASN A 21 11.04 16.93 8.57
N PRO A 22 11.64 15.91 9.21
CA PRO A 22 12.64 15.10 8.52
C PRO A 22 12.01 14.57 7.22
N PRO A 23 12.81 14.21 6.19
CA PRO A 23 12.25 13.60 4.98
C PRO A 23 11.36 12.44 5.42
N GLN A 24 10.04 12.61 5.25
CA GLN A 24 9.08 11.63 5.72
C GLN A 24 9.34 10.38 4.90
N GLN A 25 9.87 9.34 5.54
CA GLN A 25 10.11 8.07 4.90
C GLN A 25 8.80 7.59 4.29
N SER A 26 8.83 7.28 2.99
CA SER A 26 7.67 6.81 2.25
C SER A 26 7.98 5.46 1.63
N LEU A 27 6.97 4.59 1.60
CA LEU A 27 7.00 3.32 0.91
C LEU A 27 6.11 3.40 -0.32
N GLU A 28 6.67 3.16 -1.49
CA GLU A 28 5.91 3.06 -2.73
C GLU A 28 5.30 1.67 -2.90
N ILE A 29 4.04 1.61 -3.30
CA ILE A 29 3.30 0.38 -3.58
C ILE A 29 2.71 0.48 -4.98
N GLU A 30 3.24 -0.32 -5.90
CA GLU A 30 2.63 -0.54 -7.21
C GLU A 30 1.52 -1.58 -7.08
N MET A 31 0.33 -1.26 -7.58
CA MET A 31 -0.89 -2.03 -7.38
C MET A 31 -1.38 -2.68 -8.66
N PHE A 32 -1.75 -3.95 -8.54
CA PHE A 32 -2.12 -4.82 -9.65
C PHE A 32 -3.45 -5.50 -9.36
N SER A 33 -4.36 -5.47 -10.35
CA SER A 33 -5.69 -6.07 -10.21
C SER A 33 -5.68 -7.59 -10.36
N SER A 34 -4.60 -8.14 -10.93
CA SER A 34 -4.42 -9.57 -11.13
C SER A 34 -3.29 -10.13 -10.26
N ASN A 35 -3.25 -11.45 -10.12
CA ASN A 35 -2.12 -12.13 -9.48
C ASN A 35 -0.86 -12.02 -10.35
N TYR A 36 0.31 -12.23 -9.73
CA TYR A 36 1.61 -12.30 -10.38
C TYR A 36 2.02 -11.02 -11.12
N LEU A 37 1.70 -9.85 -10.55
CA LEU A 37 2.12 -8.53 -11.03
C LEU A 37 1.64 -8.23 -12.45
N LYS A 38 0.41 -8.67 -12.77
CA LYS A 38 -0.26 -8.40 -14.05
C LYS A 38 -1.31 -7.31 -13.89
N ASP A 39 -1.56 -6.56 -14.96
CA ASP A 39 -2.59 -5.52 -15.00
C ASP A 39 -2.37 -4.45 -13.91
N LYS A 40 -1.19 -3.79 -13.97
CA LYS A 40 -0.90 -2.61 -13.14
C LYS A 40 -1.93 -1.53 -13.43
N PHE A 41 -2.49 -0.93 -12.39
CA PHE A 41 -3.47 0.13 -12.55
C PHE A 41 -3.16 1.42 -11.77
N ASP A 42 -2.37 1.35 -10.69
CA ASP A 42 -2.02 2.54 -9.91
C ASP A 42 -0.74 2.33 -9.07
N THR A 43 -0.22 3.42 -8.51
CA THR A 43 0.90 3.45 -7.57
C THR A 43 0.59 4.45 -6.46
N ILE A 44 0.76 4.04 -5.20
CA ILE A 44 0.60 4.93 -4.03
C ILE A 44 1.90 5.01 -3.22
N ALA A 45 2.06 6.10 -2.48
CA ALA A 45 3.10 6.25 -1.47
C ALA A 45 2.45 6.32 -0.09
N ILE A 46 2.90 5.48 0.84
CA ILE A 46 2.38 5.42 2.21
C ILE A 46 3.45 5.79 3.23
N GLN A 47 3.03 6.33 4.37
CA GLN A 47 3.89 6.67 5.50
C GLN A 47 3.82 5.59 6.58
N PRO A 48 4.86 5.43 7.40
CA PRO A 48 4.85 4.46 8.48
C PRO A 48 3.83 4.82 9.56
N GLY A 49 3.23 3.81 10.18
CA GLY A 49 2.34 3.94 11.33
C GLY A 49 0.89 4.28 11.00
N ALA A 50 0.56 4.57 9.73
CA ALA A 50 -0.81 4.85 9.30
C ALA A 50 -1.41 3.70 8.47
N CYS A 51 -2.70 3.46 8.65
CA CYS A 51 -3.46 2.52 7.83
C CYS A 51 -4.01 3.24 6.60
N TYR A 52 -3.79 2.65 5.42
CA TYR A 52 -4.26 3.17 4.14
C TYR A 52 -5.25 2.19 3.53
N GLY A 53 -6.38 2.70 3.03
CA GLY A 53 -7.33 1.93 2.23
C GLY A 53 -6.78 1.70 0.81
N LEU A 54 -7.08 0.54 0.24
CA LEU A 54 -6.68 0.12 -1.10
C LEU A 54 -7.92 -0.19 -1.95
N PRO A 55 -7.86 0.00 -3.28
CA PRO A 55 -8.97 -0.31 -4.18
C PRO A 55 -9.07 -1.80 -4.54
N ASN A 56 -8.87 -2.68 -3.56
CA ASN A 56 -8.84 -4.14 -3.67
C ASN A 56 -7.77 -4.66 -4.66
N ILE A 57 -6.61 -5.06 -4.14
CA ILE A 57 -5.47 -5.54 -4.96
C ILE A 57 -5.26 -7.05 -4.82
N ASN A 58 -4.74 -7.67 -5.87
CA ASN A 58 -4.42 -9.10 -5.89
C ASN A 58 -2.91 -9.40 -5.91
N SER A 59 -2.10 -8.41 -6.31
CA SER A 59 -0.66 -8.43 -6.09
C SER A 59 -0.09 -7.00 -6.00
N CYS A 60 1.12 -6.88 -5.48
CA CYS A 60 1.84 -5.61 -5.43
C CYS A 60 3.37 -5.76 -5.54
N MET A 61 4.01 -4.66 -5.90
CA MET A 61 5.46 -4.49 -5.81
C MET A 61 5.77 -3.34 -4.85
N LEU A 62 6.73 -3.56 -3.97
CA LEU A 62 7.08 -2.63 -2.89
C LEU A 62 8.44 -1.97 -3.18
N ASP A 63 8.49 -0.64 -3.26
CA ASP A 63 9.64 0.18 -3.68
C ASP A 63 10.34 -0.33 -4.94
N GLY A 64 9.57 -0.70 -5.97
CA GLY A 64 10.13 -1.27 -7.20
C GLY A 64 10.90 -2.58 -6.97
N GLY A 65 10.55 -3.33 -5.92
CA GLY A 65 11.17 -4.63 -5.60
C GLY A 65 12.45 -4.54 -4.78
N LYS A 66 12.78 -3.37 -4.22
CA LYS A 66 13.96 -3.18 -3.39
C LYS A 66 13.69 -3.58 -1.94
N PRO A 67 14.64 -4.27 -1.26
CA PRO A 67 14.58 -4.47 0.19
C PRO A 67 14.50 -3.14 0.93
N GLY A 68 13.62 -3.07 1.92
CA GLY A 68 13.41 -1.91 2.77
C GLY A 68 13.33 -2.25 4.25
N GLU A 69 13.14 -1.24 5.08
CA GLU A 69 13.03 -1.38 6.53
C GLU A 69 11.60 -1.71 6.99
N GLY A 70 11.51 -2.29 8.18
CA GLY A 70 10.23 -2.53 8.84
C GLY A 70 9.43 -3.73 8.31
N THR A 71 8.14 -3.70 8.64
CA THR A 71 7.16 -4.73 8.37
C THR A 71 5.96 -4.11 7.67
N ILE A 72 5.51 -4.75 6.60
CA ILE A 72 4.27 -4.39 5.91
C ILE A 72 3.20 -5.41 6.24
N LYS A 73 1.99 -4.94 6.51
CA LYS A 73 0.81 -5.77 6.77
C LYS A 73 -0.28 -5.42 5.78
N PHE A 74 -0.75 -6.41 5.03
CA PHE A 74 -1.94 -6.29 4.18
C PHE A 74 -3.12 -6.99 4.84
N CYS A 75 -4.31 -6.43 4.66
CA CYS A 75 -5.53 -6.90 5.28
C CYS A 75 -6.70 -6.90 4.28
N THR A 76 -7.68 -7.79 4.48
CA THR A 76 -8.90 -7.85 3.66
C THR A 76 -9.97 -6.86 4.11
N GLY A 77 -9.88 -6.32 5.33
CA GLY A 77 -10.73 -5.23 5.81
C GLY A 77 -10.20 -3.86 5.39
N ASN A 78 -11.00 -2.80 5.58
CA ASN A 78 -10.66 -1.44 5.13
C ASN A 78 -9.83 -0.67 6.16
N ASN A 79 -9.79 -1.12 7.42
CA ASN A 79 -9.14 -0.41 8.52
C ASN A 79 -7.98 -1.22 9.13
N CYS A 80 -7.24 -1.93 8.28
CA CYS A 80 -6.14 -2.82 8.67
C CYS A 80 -6.58 -3.92 9.64
N ASP A 81 -7.81 -4.41 9.42
CA ASP A 81 -8.56 -5.41 10.18
C ASP A 81 -9.00 -6.60 9.28
N GLY A 82 -9.70 -7.57 9.87
CA GLY A 82 -10.10 -8.80 9.18
C GLY A 82 -8.94 -9.80 9.08
N LYS A 83 -8.84 -10.50 7.94
CA LYS A 83 -7.71 -11.41 7.68
C LYS A 83 -6.52 -10.60 7.22
N CYS A 84 -5.37 -10.81 7.84
CA CYS A 84 -4.16 -10.06 7.54
C CYS A 84 -2.94 -10.99 7.47
N HIS A 85 -1.94 -10.56 6.71
CA HIS A 85 -0.59 -11.12 6.76
C HIS A 85 0.43 -9.99 6.86
N SER A 86 1.44 -10.22 7.69
CA SER A 86 2.57 -9.30 7.87
C SER A 86 3.84 -9.95 7.36
N GLY A 87 4.63 -9.22 6.58
CA GLY A 87 5.95 -9.67 6.12
C GLY A 87 6.98 -8.58 6.26
N SER A 88 8.25 -8.99 6.47
CA SER A 88 9.35 -8.05 6.52
C SER A 88 9.58 -7.42 5.15
N ARG A 89 9.77 -6.10 5.08
CA ARG A 89 10.18 -5.39 3.86
C ARG A 89 11.58 -5.78 3.37
N LYS A 90 12.36 -6.53 4.16
CA LYS A 90 13.64 -7.09 3.71
C LYS A 90 13.48 -8.25 2.73
N THR A 91 12.38 -9.02 2.83
CA THR A 91 12.22 -10.28 2.10
C THR A 91 10.89 -10.39 1.35
N TRP A 92 9.82 -9.77 1.85
CA TRP A 92 8.51 -9.80 1.21
C TRP A 92 8.37 -8.60 0.27
N LEU A 93 9.07 -8.67 -0.87
CA LEU A 93 9.21 -7.56 -1.83
C LEU A 93 8.12 -7.57 -2.92
N TYR A 94 7.60 -8.77 -3.19
CA TYR A 94 6.64 -9.03 -4.25
C TYR A 94 5.50 -9.93 -3.72
N PRO A 95 4.53 -9.38 -2.97
CA PRO A 95 3.29 -10.09 -2.69
C PRO A 95 2.55 -10.38 -4.00
N GLN A 96 2.71 -11.60 -4.52
CA GLN A 96 2.29 -11.96 -5.88
C GLN A 96 0.90 -12.60 -5.93
N HIS A 97 0.34 -13.02 -4.80
CA HIS A 97 -0.92 -13.73 -4.78
C HIS A 97 -1.65 -13.53 -3.43
N MET A 98 -2.31 -12.38 -3.28
CA MET A 98 -2.98 -12.00 -2.02
C MET A 98 -3.99 -13.06 -1.55
N LEU A 99 -4.68 -13.75 -2.47
CA LEU A 99 -5.58 -14.83 -2.09
C LEU A 99 -4.87 -15.96 -1.30
N ASN A 100 -3.60 -16.24 -1.59
CA ASN A 100 -2.83 -17.25 -0.87
C ASN A 100 -2.19 -16.65 0.38
N ASP A 101 -1.72 -15.41 0.30
CA ASP A 101 -0.99 -14.75 1.38
C ASP A 101 -1.93 -14.34 2.53
N ILE A 102 -3.12 -13.81 2.21
CA ILE A 102 -4.07 -13.24 3.18
C ILE A 102 -5.48 -13.84 3.12
N GLY A 103 -5.77 -14.71 2.14
CA GLY A 103 -7.09 -15.36 2.01
C GLY A 103 -8.14 -14.54 1.27
N GLY A 104 -7.74 -13.50 0.53
CA GLY A 104 -8.60 -12.64 -0.30
C GLY A 104 -7.81 -11.50 -0.96
N SER A 105 -8.48 -10.56 -1.64
CA SER A 105 -7.87 -9.32 -2.10
C SER A 105 -7.51 -8.42 -0.91
N ALA A 106 -6.41 -7.67 -1.03
CA ALA A 106 -6.00 -6.73 0.00
C ALA A 106 -6.73 -5.39 -0.18
N ASN A 107 -7.38 -4.93 0.88
CA ASN A 107 -8.22 -3.73 0.89
C ASN A 107 -7.67 -2.65 1.83
N SER A 108 -6.66 -2.99 2.65
CA SER A 108 -5.90 -2.00 3.39
C SER A 108 -4.47 -2.47 3.66
N VAL A 109 -3.62 -1.50 3.97
CA VAL A 109 -2.20 -1.72 4.25
C VAL A 109 -1.71 -0.79 5.35
N ILE A 110 -0.78 -1.30 6.17
CA ILE A 110 0.03 -0.50 7.09
C ILE A 110 1.48 -0.94 7.01
N TRP A 111 2.38 0.02 7.05
CA TRP A 111 3.81 -0.19 7.17
C TRP A 111 4.29 0.32 8.53
N THR A 112 5.14 -0.43 9.22
CA THR A 112 5.70 -0.06 10.53
C THR A 112 7.21 -0.27 10.51
N ILE A 113 7.97 0.75 10.93
CA ILE A 113 9.44 0.75 11.05
C ILE A 113 9.87 0.72 12.51
#